data_AF-A0A6P0MY90-F1
#
_entry.id   AF-A0A6P0MY90-F1
#
_cell.length_a   1.000
_cell.length_b   1.000
_cell.length_c   1.000
_cell.angle_alpha   90.00
_cell.angle_beta   90.00
_cell.angle_gamma   90.00
#
_symmetry.space_group_name_H-M   'P 1'
#
loop_
_entity.id
_entity.type
_entity.pdbx_description
1 polymer ?
#
loop_
_entity_poly.entity_id
_entity_poly.type
_entity_poly.pdbx_seq_one_letter_code
_entity_poly.pdbx_strand_id
1 'polypeptide(L)'
;MTFTLTYEFKLKPTAHQKEIFQQWLETNRQVYNYALGERKDWYKSRACALNSCSIKGQYIIPADTPRPTFAIQCKALTQAKKQYPHIKR
;
A
#
# COMPACT_ATOMS: atom_id res chain seq x y z
N MET A 1 25.92 -34.71 23.72
CA MET A 1 24.50 -34.34 23.54
C MET A 1 24.38 -32.85 23.80
N THR A 2 24.19 -32.05 22.75
CA THR A 2 24.06 -30.59 22.84
C THR A 2 22.59 -30.24 23.08
N PHE A 3 22.25 -29.77 24.28
CA PHE A 3 20.92 -29.21 24.57
C PHE A 3 20.77 -27.88 23.83
N THR A 4 19.82 -27.82 22.89
CA THR A 4 19.44 -26.57 22.23
C THR A 4 18.20 -26.01 22.92
N LEU A 5 18.35 -24.92 23.67
CA LEU A 5 17.22 -24.23 24.31
C LEU A 5 16.58 -23.26 23.31
N THR A 6 15.34 -23.56 22.91
CA THR A 6 14.49 -22.62 22.16
C THR A 6 13.74 -21.73 23.15
N TYR A 7 14.03 -20.43 23.14
CA TYR A 7 13.32 -19.44 23.96
C TYR A 7 12.16 -18.84 23.16
N GLU A 8 10.98 -18.78 23.79
CA GLU A 8 9.84 -18.04 23.26
C GLU A 8 9.71 -16.70 23.98
N PHE A 9 9.81 -15.62 23.21
CA PHE A 9 9.66 -14.27 23.73
C PHE A 9 8.29 -13.70 23.37
N LYS A 10 7.59 -13.15 24.36
CA LYS A 10 6.34 -12.41 24.16
C LYS A 10 6.54 -10.94 24.46
N LEU A 11 6.28 -10.08 23.48
CA LEU A 11 6.23 -8.64 23.70
C LEU A 11 5.04 -8.31 24.62
N LYS A 12 5.32 -7.57 25.71
CA LYS A 12 4.31 -6.97 26.59
C LYS A 12 4.39 -5.44 26.46
N PRO A 13 3.83 -4.87 25.37
CA PRO A 13 3.95 -3.44 25.13
C PRO A 13 3.14 -2.64 26.17
N THR A 14 3.69 -1.48 26.55
CA THR A 14 3.00 -0.49 27.37
C THR A 14 1.80 0.11 26.61
N ALA A 15 0.90 0.80 27.32
CA ALA A 15 -0.24 1.47 26.67
C ALA A 15 0.21 2.42 25.55
N HIS A 16 1.23 3.23 25.81
CA HIS A 16 1.82 4.13 24.82
C HIS A 16 2.40 3.40 23.60
N GLN A 17 3.10 2.28 23.81
CA GLN A 17 3.64 1.49 22.69
C GLN A 17 2.53 0.89 21.82
N LYS A 18 1.40 0.47 22.41
CA LYS A 18 0.24 -0.03 21.65
C LYS A 18 -0.35 1.04 20.75
N GLU A 19 -0.49 2.28 21.24
CA GLU A 19 -0.97 3.41 20.43
C GLU A 19 -0.02 3.69 19.26
N ILE A 20 1.29 3.68 19.50
CA ILE A 20 2.30 3.83 18.44
C ILE A 20 2.13 2.74 17.38
N PHE A 21 1.97 1.48 17.80
CA PHE A 21 1.79 0.36 16.87
C PHE A 21 0.50 0.49 16.06
N GLN A 22 -0.59 0.87 16.71
CA GLN A 22 -1.87 1.07 16.05
C GLN A 22 -1.79 2.18 15.00
N GLN A 23 -1.12 3.30 15.32
CA GLN A 23 -0.87 4.36 14.36
C GLN A 23 -0.05 3.86 13.17
N TRP A 24 1.04 3.11 13.41
CA TRP A 24 1.84 2.55 12.33
C TRP A 24 1.03 1.62 11.44
N LEU A 25 0.25 0.71 12.03
CA LEU A 25 -0.60 -0.21 11.28
C LEU A 25 -1.61 0.55 10.40
N GLU A 26 -2.22 1.60 10.93
CA GLU A 26 -3.17 2.41 10.19
C GLU A 26 -2.52 3.14 9.01
N THR A 27 -1.33 3.74 9.23
CA THR A 27 -0.57 4.36 8.13
C THR A 27 -0.20 3.33 7.05
N ASN A 28 0.28 2.16 7.44
CA ASN A 28 0.62 1.09 6.49
C ASN A 28 -0.61 0.61 5.71
N ARG A 29 -1.77 0.46 6.38
CA ARG A 29 -3.04 0.10 5.75
C ARG A 29 -3.43 1.10 4.67
N GLN A 30 -3.37 2.40 4.98
CA GLN A 30 -3.73 3.46 4.04
C GLN A 30 -2.80 3.47 2.82
N VAL A 31 -1.49 3.45 3.04
CA VAL A 31 -0.47 3.45 1.97
C VAL A 31 -0.64 2.21 1.09
N TYR A 32 -0.83 1.04 1.69
CA TYR A 32 -1.02 -0.20 0.97
C TYR A 32 -2.29 -0.19 0.12
N ASN A 33 -3.41 0.24 0.69
CA ASN A 33 -4.70 0.29 -0.01
C ASN A 33 -4.67 1.26 -1.19
N TYR A 34 -4.02 2.42 -1.02
CA TYR A 34 -3.81 3.36 -2.12
C TYR A 34 -3.00 2.72 -3.25
N ALA A 35 -1.83 2.15 -2.92
CA ALA A 35 -0.96 1.49 -3.90
C ALA A 35 -1.61 0.26 -4.57
N LEU A 36 -2.49 -0.45 -3.85
CA LEU A 36 -3.29 -1.54 -4.41
C LEU A 36 -4.37 -1.00 -5.37
N GLY A 37 -5.01 0.11 -5.04
CA GLY A 37 -5.97 0.80 -5.89
C GLY A 37 -5.36 1.17 -7.24
N GLU A 38 -4.22 1.86 -7.23
CA GLU A 38 -3.50 2.25 -8.46
C GLU A 38 -3.21 1.05 -9.38
N ARG A 39 -2.77 -0.08 -8.80
CA ARG A 39 -2.50 -1.31 -9.57
C ARG A 39 -3.76 -1.89 -10.18
N LYS A 40 -4.86 -1.90 -9.42
CA LYS A 40 -6.17 -2.39 -9.91
C LYS A 40 -6.71 -1.50 -11.02
N ASP A 41 -6.60 -0.18 -10.86
CA ASP A 41 -7.10 0.78 -11.84
C ASP A 41 -6.29 0.73 -13.13
N TRP A 42 -4.96 0.66 -13.04
CA TRP A 42 -4.08 0.47 -14.21
C TRP A 42 -4.39 -0.82 -14.97
N TYR A 43 -4.69 -1.92 -14.26
CA TYR A 43 -5.07 -3.18 -14.90
C TYR A 43 -6.44 -3.08 -15.56
N LYS A 44 -7.43 -2.56 -14.85
CA LYS A 44 -8.80 -2.42 -15.36
C LYS A 44 -8.90 -1.45 -16.53
N SER A 45 -8.07 -0.42 -16.59
CA SER A 45 -8.03 0.48 -17.75
C SER A 45 -7.60 -0.23 -19.04
N ARG A 46 -6.83 -1.31 -18.93
CA ARG A 46 -6.32 -2.11 -20.06
C ARG A 46 -7.10 -3.40 -20.30
N ALA A 47 -7.95 -3.79 -19.36
CA ALA A 47 -8.82 -4.97 -19.45
C ALA A 47 -10.18 -4.67 -20.11
N CYS A 48 -10.35 -3.50 -20.76
CA CYS A 48 -11.60 -3.18 -21.45
C CYS A 48 -11.84 -4.14 -22.61
N ALA A 49 -13.08 -4.58 -22.77
CA ALA A 49 -13.48 -5.39 -23.90
C ALA A 49 -13.32 -4.59 -25.21
N LEU A 50 -12.74 -5.20 -26.24
CA LEU A 50 -12.54 -4.56 -27.54
C LEU A 50 -13.87 -4.36 -28.30
N ASN A 51 -14.85 -5.21 -28.02
CA ASN A 51 -16.13 -5.27 -28.73
C ASN A 51 -17.29 -4.66 -27.93
N SER A 52 -17.04 -4.05 -26.77
CA SER A 52 -18.09 -3.40 -25.99
C SER A 52 -17.55 -2.29 -25.09
N CYS A 53 -18.35 -1.25 -24.93
CA CYS A 53 -18.06 -0.14 -24.01
C CYS A 53 -18.89 -0.28 -22.74
N SER A 54 -18.29 0.03 -21.59
CA SER A 54 -18.99 0.10 -20.31
C SER A 54 -19.99 1.28 -20.31
N ILE A 55 -21.26 1.01 -19.97
CA ILE A 55 -22.30 2.04 -19.83
C ILE A 55 -22.07 2.89 -18.57
N LYS A 56 -21.47 2.30 -17.52
CA LYS A 56 -21.24 2.99 -16.23
C LYS A 56 -20.05 3.95 -16.28
N GLY A 57 -19.10 3.70 -17.19
CA GLY A 57 -17.88 4.49 -17.31
C GLY A 57 -16.62 3.63 -17.48
N GLN A 58 -15.54 4.31 -17.85
CA GLN A 58 -14.24 3.72 -18.14
C GLN A 58 -13.12 4.48 -17.42
N TYR A 59 -12.01 3.80 -17.16
CA TYR A 59 -10.83 4.43 -16.57
C TYR A 59 -10.13 5.35 -17.56
N ILE A 60 -9.95 6.61 -17.18
CA ILE A 60 -9.23 7.62 -17.95
C ILE A 60 -7.77 7.64 -17.47
N ILE A 61 -6.95 6.74 -18.00
CA ILE A 61 -5.51 6.65 -17.70
C ILE A 61 -4.76 6.74 -19.04
N PRO A 62 -3.74 7.62 -19.18
CA PRO A 62 -2.96 7.71 -20.42
C PRO A 62 -2.37 6.36 -20.83
N ALA A 63 -2.41 6.04 -22.12
CA ALA A 63 -1.94 4.76 -22.65
C ALA A 63 -0.46 4.49 -22.30
N ASP A 64 0.36 5.54 -22.37
CA ASP A 64 1.80 5.52 -22.08
C ASP A 64 2.13 5.40 -20.59
N THR A 65 1.13 5.41 -19.71
CA THR A 65 1.36 5.31 -18.26
C THR A 65 1.96 3.94 -17.93
N PRO A 66 3.18 3.89 -17.37
CA PRO A 66 3.82 2.63 -17.05
C PRO A 66 3.04 1.89 -15.95
N ARG A 67 3.20 0.57 -15.88
CA ARG A 67 2.61 -0.23 -14.81
C ARG A 67 3.13 0.25 -13.46
N PRO A 68 2.24 0.54 -12.48
CA PRO A 68 2.68 0.86 -11.14
C PRO A 68 3.41 -0.35 -10.54
N THR A 69 4.70 -0.19 -10.32
CA THR A 69 5.56 -1.17 -9.67
C THR A 69 5.87 -0.72 -8.25
N PHE A 70 6.29 -1.66 -7.39
CA PHE A 70 6.70 -1.37 -6.03
C PHE A 70 7.75 -0.23 -5.97
N ALA A 71 8.76 -0.26 -6.84
CA ALA A 71 9.81 0.75 -6.85
C ALA A 71 9.29 2.17 -7.17
N ILE A 72 8.35 2.28 -8.11
CA ILE A 72 7.72 3.57 -8.47
C ILE A 72 6.85 4.06 -7.30
N GLN A 73 6.04 3.17 -6.72
CA GLN A 73 5.13 3.51 -5.62
C GLN A 73 5.89 3.92 -4.34
N CYS A 74 7.03 3.28 -4.05
CA CYS A 74 7.91 3.69 -2.95
C CYS A 74 8.47 5.11 -3.15
N LYS A 75 8.86 5.47 -4.37
CA LYS A 75 9.31 6.84 -4.69
C LYS A 75 8.16 7.86 -4.54
N ALA A 76 6.96 7.50 -5.00
CA ALA A 76 5.77 8.34 -4.87
C ALA A 76 5.40 8.58 -3.40
N LEU A 77 5.52 7.56 -2.55
CA LEU A 77 5.27 7.68 -1.11
C LEU A 77 6.16 8.74 -0.45
N THR A 78 7.43 8.84 -0.85
CA THR A 78 8.34 9.87 -0.34
C THR A 78 7.85 11.29 -0.65
N GLN A 79 7.26 11.51 -1.83
CA GLN A 79 6.65 12.79 -2.16
C GLN A 79 5.31 12.98 -1.45
N ALA A 80 4.49 11.93 -1.36
CA ALA A 80 3.21 11.96 -0.65
C ALA A 80 3.39 12.34 0.84
N LYS A 81 4.44 11.86 1.51
CA LYS A 81 4.77 12.26 2.89
C LYS A 81 5.03 13.75 3.07
N LYS A 82 5.42 14.48 2.00
CA LYS A 82 5.54 15.94 2.05
C LYS A 82 4.18 16.63 2.01
N GLN A 83 3.25 16.09 1.23
CA GLN A 83 1.89 16.62 1.07
C GLN A 83 0.94 16.20 2.19
N TYR A 84 1.16 15.04 2.79
CA TYR A 84 0.30 14.45 3.82
C TYR A 84 1.09 14.27 5.13
N PRO A 85 1.13 15.31 5.99
CA PRO A 85 1.92 15.29 7.22
C PRO A 85 1.52 14.17 8.19
N HIS A 86 0.27 13.71 8.16
CA HIS A 86 -0.21 12.62 9.03
C HIS A 86 0.42 11.24 8.70
N ILE A 87 0.96 11.07 7.49
CA ILE A 87 1.70 9.88 7.05
C ILE A 87 3.20 10.03 7.42
N LYS A 88 3.62 11.24 7.73
CA LYS A 88 4.98 11.58 8.12
C LYS A 88 5.12 11.35 9.64
N ARG A 89 6.07 10.50 10.00
CA ARG A 89 6.61 10.40 11.36
C ARG A 89 8.10 10.61 11.27
#